data_AF-A0A8S3AUL6-F1
#
_entry.id   AF-A0A8S3AUL6-F1
#
_cell.length_a   1.000
_cell.length_b   1.000
_cell.length_c   1.000
_cell.angle_alpha   90.00
_cell.angle_beta   90.00
_cell.angle_gamma   90.00
#
_symmetry.space_group_name_H-M   'P 1'
#
loop_
_entity.id
_entity.type
_entity.pdbx_description
1 polymer ?
#
loop_
_entity_poly.entity_id
_entity_poly.type
_entity_poly.pdbx_seq_one_letter_code
_entity_poly.pdbx_strand_id
1 'polypeptide(L)' 'MLEDSVEAIHALEHVHVRFVPATINNSLLLPRFFGTRFYCKVAIPLPIHTFARLPQVLKDGAVIRIVPIV' A
#
# COMPACT_ATOMS: atom_id res chain seq x y z
N MET A 1 4.62 26.58 1.05
CA MET A 1 5.32 25.81 -0.01
C MET A 1 6.23 24.71 0.54
N LEU A 2 7.07 24.95 1.56
CA LEU A 2 7.82 23.88 2.23
C LEU A 2 7.02 23.25 3.39
N GLU A 3 6.35 24.07 4.20
CA GLU A 3 5.51 23.63 5.34
C GLU A 3 4.37 22.71 4.89
N ASP A 4 3.69 23.06 3.79
CA ASP A 4 2.63 22.22 3.18
C ASP A 4 3.16 20.84 2.73
N SER A 5 4.43 20.78 2.31
CA SER A 5 5.07 19.53 1.88
C SER A 5 5.42 18.65 3.08
N VAL A 6 5.91 19.25 4.19
CA VAL A 6 6.20 18.54 5.44
C VAL A 6 4.92 17.98 6.05
N GLU A 7 3.84 18.77 6.09
CA GLU A 7 2.53 18.31 6.56
C GLU A 7 1.97 17.17 5.70
N ALA A 8 2.06 17.29 4.38
CA ALA A 8 1.66 16.23 3.46
C ALA A 8 2.47 14.95 3.68
N ILE A 9 3.76 15.07 3.97
CA ILE A 9 4.63 13.94 4.25
C ILE A 9 4.22 13.26 5.57
N HIS A 10 3.96 14.01 6.63
CA HIS A 10 3.45 13.44 7.90
C HIS A 10 2.12 12.71 7.72
N ALA A 11 1.23 13.18 6.84
CA ALA A 11 0.00 12.48 6.53
C ALA A 11 0.24 11.08 5.91
N LEU A 12 1.38 10.84 5.25
CA LEU A 12 1.74 9.53 4.70
C LEU A 12 2.10 8.50 5.77
N GLU A 13 2.42 8.89 7.00
CA GLU A 13 2.67 7.97 8.12
C GLU A 13 1.45 7.10 8.45
N HIS A 14 0.25 7.57 8.08
CA HIS A 14 -1.01 6.86 8.26
C HIS A 14 -1.44 6.04 7.03
N VAL A 15 -0.53 5.85 6.07
CA VAL A 15 -0.75 5.02 4.89
C VAL A 15 -0.31 3.58 5.16
N HIS A 16 -1.24 2.67 5.00
CA HIS A 16 -1.14 1.25 5.30
C HIS A 16 -1.25 0.43 4.01
N VAL A 17 -0.18 -0.25 3.60
CA VAL A 17 -0.15 -1.00 2.35
C VAL A 17 -0.32 -2.50 2.61
N ARG A 18 -1.15 -3.17 1.80
CA ARG A 18 -1.32 -4.62 1.80
C ARG A 18 -1.25 -5.16 0.38
N PHE A 19 -0.54 -6.27 0.18
CA PHE A 19 -0.58 -7.00 -1.08
C PHE A 19 -1.77 -7.94 -1.13
N VAL A 20 -2.42 -8.05 -2.30
CA VAL A 20 -3.50 -9.01 -2.55
C VAL A 20 -3.21 -9.80 -3.82
N PRO A 21 -3.49 -11.12 -3.85
CA PRO A 21 -3.30 -11.91 -5.05
C PRO A 21 -4.33 -11.51 -6.10
N ALA A 22 -3.87 -11.31 -7.33
CA ALA A 22 -4.72 -11.01 -8.49
C ALA A 22 -4.68 -12.19 -9.46
N THR A 23 -5.86 -12.71 -9.79
CA THR A 23 -6.07 -13.88 -10.67
C THR A 23 -6.04 -13.53 -12.16
N ILE A 24 -6.07 -12.25 -12.52
CA ILE A 24 -6.25 -11.82 -13.91
C ILE A 24 -4.90 -11.46 -14.53
N ASN A 25 -4.53 -12.23 -15.56
CA ASN A 25 -3.19 -12.21 -16.16
C ASN A 25 -2.92 -11.01 -17.09
N ASN A 26 -3.89 -10.09 -17.31
CA ASN A 26 -3.76 -9.04 -18.33
C ASN A 26 -4.58 -7.76 -18.06
N SER A 27 -5.09 -7.54 -16.85
CA SER A 27 -5.80 -6.30 -16.50
C SER A 27 -4.93 -5.47 -15.59
N LEU A 28 -4.73 -4.20 -15.94
CA LEU A 28 -4.07 -3.17 -15.15
C LEU A 28 -4.27 -3.40 -13.64
N LEU A 29 -3.19 -3.82 -12.97
CA LEU A 29 -3.15 -4.08 -11.54
C LEU A 29 -3.12 -2.75 -10.79
N LEU A 30 -4.25 -2.04 -10.82
CA LEU A 30 -4.36 -0.73 -10.18
C LEU A 30 -4.51 -0.88 -8.66
N PRO A 31 -3.72 -0.14 -7.87
CA PRO A 31 -3.92 -0.06 -6.44
C PRO A 31 -5.33 0.42 -6.13
N ARG A 32 -5.96 -0.20 -5.13
CA ARG A 32 -7.25 0.25 -4.61
C ARG A 32 -7.01 1.00 -3.30
N PHE A 33 -7.52 2.22 -3.23
CA PHE A 33 -7.42 3.10 -2.08
C PHE A 33 -8.71 3.03 -1.27
N PHE A 34 -8.60 2.81 0.03
CA PHE A 34 -9.71 2.80 0.97
C PHE A 34 -9.33 3.61 2.19
N GLY A 35 -10.14 4.58 2.62
CA GLY A 35 -9.81 5.31 3.83
C GLY A 35 -10.49 6.65 3.97
N THR A 36 -10.01 7.38 4.97
CA THR A 36 -10.37 8.76 5.27
C THR A 36 -9.14 9.65 5.15
N ARG A 37 -9.29 10.95 5.38
CA ARG A 37 -8.15 11.89 5.39
C ARG A 37 -7.06 11.57 6.44
N PHE A 38 -7.39 10.80 7.48
CA PHE A 38 -6.48 10.48 8.59
C PHE A 38 -5.91 9.06 8.52
N TYR A 39 -6.41 8.25 7.60
CA TYR A 39 -6.03 6.84 7.48
C TYR A 39 -6.29 6.37 6.07
N CYS A 40 -5.27 5.89 5.37
CA CYS A 40 -5.40 5.39 4.03
C CYS A 40 -4.86 3.97 3.94
N LYS A 41 -5.68 3.02 3.51
CA LYS A 41 -5.27 1.66 3.20
C LYS A 41 -5.17 1.48 1.69
N VAL A 42 -4.02 1.02 1.24
CA VAL A 42 -3.74 0.74 -0.17
C VAL A 42 -3.64 -0.77 -0.36
N ALA A 43 -4.55 -1.34 -1.13
CA ALA A 43 -4.47 -2.72 -1.58
C ALA A 43 -3.74 -2.75 -2.92
N ILE A 44 -2.55 -3.33 -2.96
CA ILE A 44 -1.75 -3.49 -4.18
C ILE A 44 -1.98 -4.90 -4.73
N PRO A 45 -2.70 -5.04 -5.86
CA PRO A 45 -2.87 -6.33 -6.49
C PRO A 45 -1.55 -6.78 -7.14
N LEU A 46 -1.15 -8.03 -6.89
CA LEU A 46 0.04 -8.64 -7.48
C LEU A 46 -0.33 -9.89 -8.28
N PRO A 47 0.36 -10.19 -9.39
CA PRO A 47 0.19 -11.48 -10.05
C PRO A 47 0.45 -12.63 -9.07
N ILE A 48 -0.29 -13.74 -9.20
CA ILE A 48 -0.17 -14.89 -8.28
C ILE A 48 1.28 -15.38 -8.14
N HIS A 49 2.04 -15.44 -9.23
CA HIS A 49 3.43 -15.89 -9.20
C HIS A 49 4.34 -14.97 -8.37
N THR A 50 4.07 -13.66 -8.35
CA THR A 50 4.79 -12.68 -7.53
C THR A 50 4.31 -12.72 -6.09
N PHE A 51 2.99 -12.79 -5.87
CA PHE A 51 2.40 -12.89 -4.54
C PHE A 51 2.87 -14.15 -3.80
N ALA A 52 3.00 -15.28 -4.51
CA ALA A 52 3.51 -16.54 -3.96
C ALA A 52 4.96 -16.45 -3.46
N ARG A 53 5.76 -15.50 -3.95
CA ARG A 53 7.15 -15.29 -3.51
C ARG A 53 7.29 -14.35 -2.32
N LEU A 54 6.20 -13.72 -1.87
CA LEU A 54 6.25 -12.84 -0.70
C LEU A 54 6.56 -13.62 0.59
N PRO A 55 7.20 -12.96 1.58
CA PRO A 55 7.25 -13.44 2.96
C PRO A 55 5.86 -13.78 3.48
N GLN A 56 5.74 -14.85 4.27
CA GLN A 56 4.45 -15.34 4.78
C GLN A 56 3.68 -14.26 5.56
N VAL A 57 4.40 -13.48 6.37
CA VAL A 57 3.83 -12.34 7.11
C VAL A 57 3.07 -11.35 6.22
N LEU A 58 3.56 -11.07 5.01
CA LEU A 58 2.90 -10.18 4.05
C LEU A 58 1.69 -10.85 3.38
N LYS A 59 1.72 -12.18 3.21
CA LYS A 59 0.61 -12.97 2.67
C LYS A 59 -0.56 -13.05 3.65
N ASP A 60 -0.26 -13.20 4.93
CA ASP A 60 -1.24 -13.29 6.01
C ASP A 60 -1.95 -11.96 6.29
N GLY A 61 -1.57 -10.90 5.57
CA GLY A 61 -2.22 -9.60 5.63
C GLY A 61 -1.59 -8.63 6.60
N ALA A 62 -0.32 -8.84 6.96
CA ALA A 62 0.44 -7.79 7.63
C ALA A 62 0.41 -6.50 6.81
N VAL A 63 0.44 -5.40 7.54
CA VAL A 63 0.34 -4.07 6.97
C VAL A 63 1.73 -3.46 6.95
N ILE A 64 2.12 -2.95 5.79
CA ILE A 64 3.34 -2.16 5.64
C ILE A 64 3.00 -0.72 5.98
N ARG A 65 3.60 -0.19 7.03
CA ARG A 65 3.53 1.22 7.38
C ARG A 65 4.61 1.98 6.61
N ILE A 66 4.22 3.04 5.91
CA ILE A 66 5.18 3.94 5.27
C ILE A 66 5.77 4.85 6.35
N VAL A 67 7.09 4.87 6.47
CA VAL A 67 7.81 5.84 7.29
C VAL A 67 8.49 6.80 6.34
N PRO A 68 7.98 8.03 6.20
CA PRO A 68 8.60 9.00 5.33
C PRO A 68 9.92 9.50 5.92
N ILE A 69 10.86 9.84 5.04
CA ILE A 69 12.11 10.50 5.39
C ILE A 69 12.01 11.92 4.80
N VAL A 70 11.99 12.92 5.68
CA VAL A 70 11.96 14.36 5.34
C VAL A 70 13.39 14.89 5.29
#